data_AF-X1C6Y6-F1
#
_entry.id   AF-X1C6Y6-F1
#
_cell.length_a   1.000
_cell.length_b   1.000
_cell.length_c   1.000
_cell.angle_alpha   90.00
_cell.angle_beta   90.00
_cell.angle_gamma   90.00
#
_symmetry.space_group_name_H-M   'P 1'
#
loop_
_entity.id
_entity.type
_entity.pdbx_description
1 polymer ?
#
loop_
_entity_poly.entity_id
_entity_poly.type
_entity_poly.pdbx_seq_one_letter_code
_entity_poly.pdbx_strand_id
1 'polypeptide(L)'
;MGRSHLACALLRSNNIPSRVLLVNNDQGFWTQMHYMVEYYCPNYGWVLIDSTMGKTPYETNKQIINRICYPSDEDDTKKDYIIPFMKGEEQWLWLDNENIYPYYIDCDEGSKSQMFSENQITTNSFTADYAFFITQSVFHQYRKYLGENLNEQNLLHLDNAIDNQKKGINEFKENQDINEYIYHMDKAYDEYKQIEH
;
A
#
# COMPACT_ATOMS: atom_id res chain seq x y z
N MET A 1 -6.85 7.42 14.73
CA MET A 1 -5.38 7.54 14.90
C MET A 1 -5.00 7.48 16.38
N GLY A 2 -5.73 8.18 17.26
CA GLY A 2 -5.40 8.34 18.69
C GLY A 2 -5.09 7.07 19.48
N ARG A 3 -5.95 6.04 19.35
CA ARG A 3 -5.83 4.77 20.08
C ARG A 3 -4.53 4.01 19.77
N SER A 4 -4.06 4.07 18.53
CA SER A 4 -2.87 3.37 18.07
C SER A 4 -1.59 3.98 18.66
N HIS A 5 -1.48 5.31 18.69
CA HIS A 5 -0.34 5.96 19.34
C HIS A 5 -0.35 5.75 20.84
N LEU A 6 -1.51 5.82 21.51
CA LEU A 6 -1.56 5.54 22.95
C LEU A 6 -1.12 4.10 23.26
N ALA A 7 -1.61 3.12 22.49
CA ALA A 7 -1.19 1.73 22.66
C ALA A 7 0.33 1.58 22.46
N CYS A 8 0.91 2.22 21.44
CA CYS A 8 2.36 2.27 21.26
C CYS A 8 3.10 2.93 22.43
N ALA A 9 2.61 4.08 22.91
CA ALA A 9 3.21 4.77 24.05
C ALA A 9 3.20 3.90 25.32
N LEU A 10 2.09 3.20 25.58
CA LEU A 10 1.96 2.26 26.69
C LEU A 10 2.90 1.06 26.55
N LEU A 11 3.03 0.49 25.36
CA LEU A 11 3.96 -0.63 25.12
C LEU A 11 5.41 -0.19 25.31
N ARG A 12 5.79 0.96 24.72
CA ARG A 12 7.13 1.52 24.83
C ARG A 12 7.48 1.91 26.27
N SER A 13 6.53 2.42 27.06
CA SER A 13 6.76 2.71 28.48
C SER A 13 7.02 1.45 29.32
N ASN A 14 6.61 0.27 28.82
CA ASN A 14 6.90 -1.03 29.39
C ASN A 14 8.10 -1.73 28.72
N ASN A 15 8.96 -0.99 28.01
CA ASN A 15 10.13 -1.50 27.27
C ASN A 15 9.78 -2.55 26.19
N ILE A 16 8.57 -2.50 25.65
CA ILE A 16 8.17 -3.35 24.53
C ILE A 16 8.32 -2.54 23.23
N PRO A 17 9.18 -2.96 22.29
CA PRO A 17 9.29 -2.27 21.00
C PRO A 17 7.95 -2.31 20.28
N SER A 18 7.45 -1.16 19.84
CA SER A 18 6.18 -1.07 19.12
C SER A 18 6.18 0.06 18.09
N ARG A 19 5.34 -0.07 17.06
CA ARG A 19 5.19 0.89 15.96
C ARG A 19 3.74 1.03 15.53
N VAL A 20 3.35 2.26 15.18
CA VAL A 20 2.04 2.53 14.58
C VAL A 20 2.14 2.24 13.08
N LEU A 21 1.13 1.56 12.55
CA LEU A 21 0.99 1.26 11.14
C LEU A 21 -0.23 1.98 10.58
N LEU A 22 -0.13 2.38 9.32
CA LEU A 22 -1.28 2.62 8.47
C LEU A 22 -1.44 1.42 7.55
N VAL A 23 -2.59 0.76 7.64
CA VAL A 23 -2.88 -0.43 6.85
C VAL A 23 -4.17 -0.26 6.07
N ASN A 24 -4.27 -1.00 4.97
CA ASN A 24 -5.53 -1.26 4.31
C ASN A 24 -5.86 -2.74 4.39
N ASN A 25 -7.14 -3.02 4.55
CA ASN A 25 -7.64 -4.37 4.43
C ASN A 25 -7.64 -4.77 2.94
N ASP A 26 -7.17 -5.98 2.64
CA ASP A 26 -7.24 -6.64 1.32
C ASP A 26 -8.68 -7.09 1.01
N GLN A 27 -9.66 -6.22 1.25
CA GLN A 27 -11.06 -6.45 0.89
C GLN A 27 -11.40 -5.49 -0.23
N GLY A 28 -11.85 -6.04 -1.36
CA GLY A 28 -12.15 -5.34 -2.62
C GLY A 28 -13.34 -4.37 -2.59
N PHE A 29 -13.62 -3.74 -1.45
CA PHE A 29 -14.64 -2.71 -1.31
C PHE A 29 -14.09 -1.54 -0.48
N TRP A 30 -14.76 -0.39 -0.57
CA TRP A 30 -14.42 0.86 0.13
C TRP A 30 -13.92 0.65 1.56
N THR A 31 -12.60 0.59 1.75
CA THR A 31 -12.00 0.47 3.08
C THR A 31 -11.36 1.80 3.45
N GLN A 32 -11.73 2.31 4.62
CA GLN A 32 -11.02 3.41 5.23
C GLN A 32 -9.63 2.90 5.62
N MET A 33 -8.59 3.68 5.34
CA MET A 33 -7.26 3.40 5.88
C MET A 33 -7.35 3.29 7.40
N HIS A 34 -6.86 2.18 7.95
CA HIS A 34 -6.96 1.88 9.37
C HIS A 34 -5.61 2.03 10.05
N TYR A 35 -5.59 2.73 11.18
CA TYR A 35 -4.40 2.79 12.01
C TYR A 35 -4.36 1.57 12.94
N MET A 36 -3.26 0.81 12.86
CA MET A 36 -3.02 -0.37 13.68
C MET A 36 -1.69 -0.25 14.42
N VAL A 37 -1.40 -1.20 15.30
CA VAL A 37 -0.16 -1.23 16.08
C VAL A 37 0.51 -2.58 15.92
N GLU A 38 1.82 -2.59 15.78
CA GLU A 38 2.61 -3.80 16.00
C GLU A 38 3.47 -3.67 17.23
N TYR A 39 3.66 -4.77 17.95
CA TYR A 39 4.66 -4.90 19.00
C TYR A 39 5.58 -6.08 18.71
N TYR A 40 6.82 -5.99 19.19
CA TYR A 40 7.78 -7.07 19.06
C TYR A 40 7.65 -8.04 20.23
N CYS A 41 7.34 -9.30 19.91
CA CYS A 41 7.31 -10.40 20.86
C CYS A 41 8.50 -11.34 20.59
N PRO A 42 9.39 -11.57 21.58
CA PRO A 42 10.50 -12.50 21.42
C PRO A 42 10.02 -13.88 20.95
N ASN A 43 10.73 -14.49 19.99
CA ASN A 43 10.39 -15.75 19.33
C ASN A 43 9.18 -15.73 18.37
N TYR A 44 8.35 -14.68 18.37
CA TYR A 44 7.18 -14.55 17.49
C TYR A 44 7.30 -13.41 16.47
N GLY A 45 8.25 -12.49 16.66
CA GLY A 45 8.47 -11.36 15.77
C GLY A 45 7.48 -10.21 16.00
N TRP A 46 7.10 -9.51 14.94
CA TRP A 46 6.13 -8.42 15.01
C TRP A 46 4.70 -8.98 15.03
N VAL A 47 3.96 -8.62 16.08
CA VAL A 47 2.59 -9.07 16.32
C VAL A 47 1.65 -7.88 16.18
N LEU A 48 0.65 -8.02 15.31
CA LEU A 48 -0.34 -6.98 15.04
C LEU A 48 -1.41 -6.92 16.13
N ILE A 49 -1.82 -5.71 16.47
CA ILE A 49 -2.88 -5.34 17.40
C ILE A 49 -3.86 -4.43 16.66
N ASP A 50 -5.15 -4.75 16.74
CA ASP A 50 -6.20 -3.76 16.51
C ASP A 50 -6.51 -3.02 17.81
N SER A 51 -5.98 -1.81 17.96
CA SER A 51 -6.19 -0.97 19.14
C SER A 51 -7.63 -0.43 19.25
N THR A 52 -8.45 -0.54 18.20
CA THR A 52 -9.87 -0.16 18.22
C THR A 52 -10.72 -1.22 18.88
N MET A 53 -10.47 -2.50 18.55
CA MET A 53 -11.20 -3.64 19.13
C MET A 53 -10.47 -4.31 20.29
N GLY A 54 -9.23 -3.90 20.60
CA GLY A 54 -8.39 -4.55 21.60
C GLY A 54 -7.99 -5.98 21.24
N LYS A 55 -7.96 -6.34 19.95
CA LYS A 55 -7.69 -7.71 19.48
C LYS A 55 -6.19 -7.92 19.23
N THR A 56 -5.59 -8.91 19.88
CA THR A 56 -4.21 -9.36 19.64
C THR A 56 -4.05 -10.87 19.88
N PRO A 57 -3.35 -11.62 19.02
CA PRO A 57 -2.83 -11.21 17.71
C PRO A 57 -3.99 -10.93 16.73
N TYR A 58 -3.82 -9.91 15.88
CA TYR A 58 -4.71 -9.67 14.76
C TYR A 58 -4.22 -10.41 13.51
N GLU A 59 -5.15 -10.80 12.64
CA GLU A 59 -4.85 -11.52 11.39
C GLU A 59 -4.14 -10.59 10.39
N THR A 60 -2.85 -10.83 10.16
CA THR A 60 -1.99 -9.98 9.31
C THR A 60 -2.11 -10.28 7.82
N ASN A 61 -2.55 -11.49 7.45
CA ASN A 61 -2.59 -11.98 6.06
C ASN A 61 -3.54 -11.21 5.13
N LYS A 62 -4.40 -10.34 5.69
CA LYS A 62 -5.33 -9.50 4.93
C LYS A 62 -5.00 -8.02 5.06
N GLN A 63 -3.81 -7.66 5.55
CA GLN A 63 -3.43 -6.26 5.76
C GLN A 63 -2.25 -5.91 4.87
N ILE A 64 -2.47 -4.93 3.98
CA ILE A 64 -1.41 -4.28 3.22
C ILE A 64 -0.89 -3.12 4.07
N ILE A 65 0.39 -3.18 4.45
CA ILE A 65 1.04 -2.09 5.19
C ILE A 65 1.36 -0.97 4.21
N ASN A 66 0.64 0.15 4.33
CA ASN A 66 0.86 1.32 3.50
C ASN A 66 1.96 2.22 4.07
N ARG A 67 2.03 2.31 5.40
CA ARG A 67 3.04 3.13 6.11
C ARG A 67 3.38 2.53 7.47
N ILE A 68 4.66 2.66 7.83
CA ILE A 68 5.11 2.54 9.21
C ILE A 68 5.36 3.96 9.73
N CYS A 69 4.67 4.35 10.79
CA CYS A 69 4.84 5.65 11.42
C CYS A 69 6.06 5.59 12.35
N TYR A 70 7.11 6.35 12.03
CA TYR A 70 8.28 6.46 12.88
C TYR A 70 8.00 7.41 14.05
N PRO A 71 8.69 7.25 15.21
CA PRO A 71 8.53 8.17 16.33
C PRO A 71 8.72 9.65 15.96
N SER A 72 9.60 9.95 15.01
CA SER A 72 9.81 11.30 14.46
C SER A 72 8.60 11.90 13.76
N ASP A 73 7.66 11.04 13.33
CA ASP A 73 6.50 11.42 12.54
C ASP A 73 5.24 11.56 13.41
N GLU A 74 5.31 11.18 14.70
CA GLU A 74 4.16 11.17 15.61
C GLU A 74 3.68 12.59 15.97
N ASP A 75 4.59 13.57 15.97
CA ASP A 75 4.29 14.98 16.28
C ASP A 75 3.72 15.77 15.09
N ASP A 76 4.06 15.36 13.85
CA ASP A 76 3.59 16.01 12.62
C ASP A 76 3.57 15.01 11.46
N THR A 77 2.45 14.31 11.32
CA THR A 77 2.29 13.33 10.25
C THR A 77 2.16 13.99 8.87
N LYS A 78 1.95 15.32 8.77
CA LYS A 78 1.53 16.05 7.54
C LYS A 78 2.60 16.19 6.45
N LYS A 79 3.81 15.65 6.64
CA LYS A 79 4.94 15.76 5.70
C LYS A 79 5.05 14.63 4.66
N ASP A 80 4.14 13.67 4.67
CA ASP A 80 4.24 12.46 3.85
C ASP A 80 3.45 12.53 2.53
N TYR A 81 3.96 11.86 1.48
CA TYR A 81 3.44 11.93 0.11
C TYR A 81 2.04 11.33 -0.07
N ILE A 82 1.63 10.42 0.83
CA ILE A 82 0.31 9.77 0.82
C ILE A 82 -0.81 10.71 1.33
N ILE A 83 -0.44 11.79 2.03
CA ILE A 83 -1.35 12.61 2.85
C ILE A 83 -2.15 13.73 2.17
N PRO A 84 -1.95 14.14 0.89
CA PRO A 84 -2.86 15.09 0.25
C PRO A 84 -4.34 14.65 0.31
N PHE A 85 -4.58 13.33 0.41
CA PHE A 85 -5.89 12.69 0.52
C PHE A 85 -6.34 12.40 1.96
N MET A 86 -5.48 12.55 2.96
CA MET A 86 -5.81 12.31 4.37
C MET A 86 -6.15 13.62 5.07
N LYS A 87 -7.40 14.09 4.92
CA LYS A 87 -7.91 15.28 5.62
C LYS A 87 -8.65 14.85 6.89
N GLY A 88 -8.14 15.27 8.05
CA GLY A 88 -8.81 15.07 9.35
C GLY A 88 -7.87 15.43 10.49
N GLU A 89 -8.30 16.32 11.39
CA GLU A 89 -7.62 16.57 12.66
C GLU A 89 -8.39 15.82 13.76
N GLU A 90 -7.84 14.73 14.30
CA GLU A 90 -8.29 14.20 15.59
C GLU A 90 -7.65 15.07 16.68
N GLN A 91 -8.41 15.96 17.32
CA GLN A 91 -7.93 16.66 18.51
C GLN A 91 -7.84 15.67 19.67
N TRP A 92 -6.63 15.58 20.24
CA TRP A 92 -6.29 14.70 21.35
C TRP A 92 -6.84 15.26 22.66
N LEU A 93 -8.09 14.92 23.01
CA LEU A 93 -8.62 15.13 24.36
C LEU A 93 -9.12 13.80 24.91
N TRP A 94 -8.22 13.09 25.59
CA TRP A 94 -8.49 11.85 26.29
C TRP A 94 -9.17 12.11 27.64
N LEU A 95 -10.42 12.56 27.63
CA LEU A 95 -11.35 12.42 28.76
C LEU A 95 -12.77 12.46 28.18
N ASP A 96 -13.30 11.31 27.78
CA ASP A 96 -14.74 11.21 27.50
C ASP A 96 -15.46 11.36 28.85
N ASN A 97 -16.13 12.49 29.03
CA ASN A 97 -16.98 12.74 30.19
C ASN A 97 -18.17 13.59 29.77
N GLU A 98 -19.14 13.74 30.67
CA GLU A 98 -20.40 14.46 30.42
C GLU A 98 -20.22 15.90 29.90
N ASN A 99 -19.02 16.48 30.02
CA ASN A 99 -18.67 17.84 29.63
C ASN A 99 -17.70 17.94 28.44
N ILE A 100 -17.11 16.83 27.97
CA ILE A 100 -16.12 16.81 26.87
C ILE A 100 -16.53 15.72 25.88
N TYR A 101 -17.15 16.15 24.78
CA TYR A 101 -17.47 15.29 23.66
C TYR A 101 -16.35 15.36 22.62
N PRO A 102 -15.77 14.21 22.19
CA PRO A 102 -14.81 14.20 21.09
C PRO A 102 -15.44 14.79 19.84
N TYR A 103 -14.76 15.79 19.26
CA TYR A 103 -15.16 16.40 18.00
C TYR A 103 -14.78 15.45 16.86
N TYR A 104 -15.71 14.58 16.49
CA TYR A 104 -15.63 13.81 15.26
C TYR A 104 -16.14 14.69 14.12
N ILE A 105 -15.26 15.10 13.21
CA ILE A 105 -15.71 15.53 11.89
C ILE A 105 -16.23 14.26 11.22
N ASP A 106 -17.53 14.25 10.91
CA ASP A 106 -18.11 13.18 10.11
C ASP A 106 -17.37 13.13 8.78
N CYS A 107 -16.65 12.04 8.54
CA CYS A 107 -15.87 11.85 7.32
C CYS A 107 -16.80 11.42 6.16
N ASP A 108 -17.95 12.08 6.03
CA ASP A 108 -19.00 11.74 5.06
C ASP A 108 -18.48 11.74 3.61
N GLU A 109 -17.40 12.46 3.32
CA GLU A 109 -16.81 12.54 1.98
C GLU A 109 -15.29 12.29 1.91
N GLY A 110 -14.60 12.13 3.05
CA GLY A 110 -13.15 12.39 3.11
C GLY A 110 -12.20 11.23 3.34
N SER A 111 -12.65 10.10 3.91
CA SER A 111 -11.73 9.00 4.29
C SER A 111 -11.97 7.68 3.53
N LYS A 112 -12.91 7.68 2.59
CA LYS A 112 -13.13 6.56 1.66
C LYS A 112 -12.13 6.67 0.52
N SER A 113 -10.90 6.22 0.76
CA SER A 113 -9.93 6.05 -0.33
C SER A 113 -10.18 4.71 -1.02
N GLN A 114 -10.68 4.74 -2.26
CA GLN A 114 -10.55 3.59 -3.15
C GLN A 114 -9.07 3.51 -3.54
N MET A 115 -8.28 2.66 -2.89
CA MET A 115 -6.86 2.59 -3.20
C MET A 115 -6.62 2.00 -4.60
N PHE A 116 -7.53 1.14 -5.08
CA PHE A 116 -7.52 0.61 -6.43
C PHE A 116 -8.94 0.53 -7.00
N SER A 117 -9.12 1.07 -8.21
CA SER A 117 -10.29 0.75 -9.02
C SER A 117 -10.18 -0.72 -9.42
N GLU A 118 -11.02 -1.59 -8.85
CA GLU A 118 -11.09 -2.99 -9.29
C GLU A 118 -11.85 -3.05 -10.61
N ASN A 119 -11.12 -3.23 -11.71
CA ASN A 119 -11.71 -3.64 -12.98
C ASN A 119 -11.81 -5.18 -12.96
N GLN A 120 -13.03 -5.71 -12.94
CA GLN A 120 -13.24 -7.14 -13.20
C GLN A 120 -13.27 -7.40 -14.70
N ILE A 121 -12.36 -8.24 -15.16
CA ILE A 121 -12.32 -8.73 -16.54
C ILE A 121 -12.55 -10.23 -16.52
N THR A 122 -13.48 -10.71 -17.36
CA THR A 122 -13.72 -12.14 -17.54
C THR A 122 -12.94 -12.61 -18.77
N THR A 123 -12.06 -13.60 -18.58
CA THR A 123 -11.31 -14.24 -19.64
C THR A 123 -11.20 -15.75 -19.39
N ASN A 124 -10.62 -16.50 -20.32
CA ASN A 124 -10.32 -17.90 -20.12
C ASN A 124 -9.11 -18.06 -19.17
N SER A 125 -9.02 -19.21 -18.50
CA SER A 125 -7.97 -19.47 -17.48
C SER A 125 -6.55 -19.36 -18.04
N PHE A 126 -6.32 -19.80 -19.28
CA PHE A 126 -5.00 -19.73 -19.90
C PHE A 126 -4.53 -18.28 -20.10
N THR A 127 -5.41 -17.41 -20.60
CA THR A 127 -5.11 -15.98 -20.75
C THR A 127 -4.88 -15.31 -19.39
N ALA A 128 -5.67 -15.65 -18.36
CA ALA A 128 -5.46 -15.12 -17.02
C ALA A 128 -4.12 -15.56 -16.42
N ASP A 129 -3.80 -16.85 -16.51
CA ASP A 129 -2.54 -17.41 -15.99
C ASP A 129 -1.33 -16.77 -16.69
N TYR A 130 -1.40 -16.61 -18.02
CA TYR A 130 -0.34 -15.96 -18.77
C TYR A 130 -0.21 -14.48 -18.40
N ALA A 131 -1.32 -13.75 -18.22
CA ALA A 131 -1.30 -12.36 -17.76
C ALA A 131 -0.57 -12.22 -16.41
N PHE A 132 -0.86 -13.09 -15.43
CA PHE A 132 -0.14 -13.08 -14.16
C PHE A 132 1.36 -13.38 -14.34
N PHE A 133 1.69 -14.41 -15.12
CA PHE A 133 3.07 -14.79 -15.40
C PHE A 133 3.87 -13.66 -16.05
N ILE A 134 3.35 -13.04 -17.12
CA ILE A 134 4.08 -11.99 -17.84
C ILE A 134 4.21 -10.74 -16.98
N THR A 135 3.17 -10.38 -16.21
CA THR A 135 3.21 -9.26 -15.26
C THR A 135 4.32 -9.43 -14.24
N GLN A 136 4.41 -10.61 -13.62
CA GLN A 136 5.44 -10.92 -12.65
C GLN A 136 6.83 -10.84 -13.28
N SER A 137 6.99 -11.39 -14.48
CA SER A 137 8.26 -11.42 -15.21
C SER A 137 8.74 -10.01 -15.57
N VAL A 138 7.86 -9.18 -16.11
CA VAL A 138 8.13 -7.77 -16.45
C VAL A 138 8.46 -6.95 -15.20
N PHE A 139 7.68 -7.10 -14.12
CA PHE A 139 7.92 -6.37 -12.87
C PHE A 139 9.26 -6.75 -12.21
N HIS A 140 9.65 -8.03 -12.30
CA HIS A 140 10.96 -8.47 -11.83
C HIS A 140 12.11 -7.76 -12.57
N GLN A 141 12.03 -7.65 -13.90
CA GLN A 141 13.02 -6.93 -14.70
C GLN A 141 13.02 -5.43 -14.43
N TYR A 142 11.84 -4.81 -14.34
CA TYR A 142 11.71 -3.40 -13.96
C TYR A 142 12.42 -3.10 -12.64
N ARG A 143 12.18 -3.92 -11.61
CA ARG A 143 12.82 -3.76 -10.30
C ARG A 143 14.34 -3.91 -10.35
N LYS A 144 14.84 -4.83 -11.17
CA LYS A 144 16.28 -5.04 -11.36
C LYS A 144 16.92 -3.77 -11.92
N TYR A 145 16.36 -3.22 -13.00
CA TYR A 145 16.99 -2.12 -13.74
C TYR A 145 16.71 -0.71 -13.21
N LEU A 146 15.67 -0.51 -12.38
CA LEU A 146 15.29 0.82 -11.86
C LEU A 146 16.40 1.53 -11.04
N GLY A 147 17.39 0.77 -10.55
CA GLY A 147 18.53 1.31 -9.78
C GLY A 147 19.90 1.00 -10.37
N GLU A 148 19.97 0.42 -11.57
CA GLU A 148 21.25 0.08 -12.22
C GLU A 148 21.82 1.27 -13.00
N ASN A 149 23.15 1.38 -13.04
CA ASN A 149 23.83 2.40 -13.84
C ASN A 149 23.99 1.88 -15.27
N LEU A 150 23.02 2.21 -16.13
CA LEU A 150 22.93 1.72 -17.50
C LEU A 150 23.61 2.70 -18.49
N ASN A 151 24.17 2.17 -19.56
CA ASN A 151 24.63 2.98 -20.70
C ASN A 151 23.43 3.56 -21.49
N GLU A 152 23.68 4.50 -22.40
CA GLU A 152 22.61 5.19 -23.15
C GLU A 152 21.70 4.24 -23.94
N GLN A 153 22.26 3.18 -24.54
CA GLN A 153 21.48 2.21 -25.31
C GLN A 153 20.59 1.35 -24.40
N ASN A 154 21.11 0.91 -23.26
CA ASN A 154 20.36 0.15 -22.26
C ASN A 154 19.29 1.02 -21.56
N LEU A 155 19.56 2.31 -21.35
CA LEU A 155 18.55 3.26 -20.86
C LEU A 155 17.39 3.41 -21.84
N LEU A 156 17.67 3.46 -23.14
CA LEU A 156 16.62 3.52 -24.17
C LEU A 156 15.70 2.28 -24.12
N HIS A 157 16.27 1.09 -23.96
CA HIS A 157 15.50 -0.14 -23.79
C HIS A 157 14.67 -0.14 -22.49
N LEU A 158 15.24 0.36 -21.39
CA LEU A 158 14.49 0.53 -20.13
C LEU A 158 13.31 1.49 -20.31
N ASP A 159 13.51 2.63 -20.96
CA ASP A 159 12.46 3.62 -21.19
C ASP A 159 11.36 3.07 -22.10
N ASN A 160 11.73 2.36 -23.18
CA ASN A 160 10.77 1.68 -24.05
C ASN A 160 9.98 0.60 -23.31
N ALA A 161 10.63 -0.16 -22.42
CA ALA A 161 9.96 -1.17 -21.61
C ALA A 161 8.95 -0.54 -20.63
N ILE A 162 9.30 0.59 -20.02
CA ILE A 162 8.40 1.34 -19.12
C ILE A 162 7.23 1.95 -19.90
N ASP A 163 7.47 2.47 -21.11
CA ASP A 163 6.41 3.02 -21.96
C ASP A 163 5.41 1.94 -22.39
N ASN A 164 5.89 0.76 -22.77
CA ASN A 164 5.03 -0.38 -23.06
C ASN A 164 4.22 -0.84 -21.83
N GLN A 165 4.83 -0.90 -20.64
CA GLN A 165 4.08 -1.18 -19.40
C GLN A 165 2.94 -0.17 -19.17
N LYS A 166 3.21 1.13 -19.35
CA LYS A 166 2.18 2.18 -19.21
C LYS A 166 1.06 1.99 -20.22
N LYS A 167 1.39 1.70 -21.48
CA LYS A 167 0.39 1.42 -22.53
C LYS A 167 -0.47 0.21 -22.17
N GLY A 168 0.14 -0.91 -21.79
CA GLY A 168 -0.58 -2.09 -21.35
C GLY A 168 -1.52 -1.79 -20.18
N ILE A 169 -1.02 -1.13 -19.13
CA ILE A 169 -1.84 -0.73 -17.98
C ILE A 169 -3.02 0.16 -18.40
N ASN A 170 -2.82 1.09 -19.33
CA ASN A 170 -3.89 1.95 -19.83
C ASN A 170 -4.93 1.15 -20.62
N GLU A 171 -4.53 0.24 -21.51
CA GLU A 171 -5.45 -0.65 -22.24
C GLU A 171 -6.30 -1.50 -21.28
N PHE A 172 -5.67 -2.02 -20.22
CA PHE A 172 -6.37 -2.78 -19.19
C PHE A 172 -7.33 -1.90 -18.37
N LYS A 173 -6.95 -0.64 -18.11
CA LYS A 173 -7.74 0.29 -17.28
C LYS A 173 -8.91 0.91 -18.03
N GLU A 174 -8.70 1.35 -19.26
CA GLU A 174 -9.64 2.15 -20.05
C GLU A 174 -10.52 1.27 -20.94
N ASN A 175 -9.93 0.26 -21.57
CA ASN A 175 -10.61 -0.57 -22.57
C ASN A 175 -10.97 -1.96 -22.04
N GLN A 176 -10.47 -2.33 -20.85
CA GLN A 176 -10.64 -3.67 -20.27
C GLN A 176 -10.13 -4.78 -21.22
N ASP A 177 -9.11 -4.47 -22.04
CA ASP A 177 -8.56 -5.40 -23.02
C ASP A 177 -7.34 -6.13 -22.45
N ILE A 178 -7.58 -7.36 -21.98
CA ILE A 178 -6.51 -8.21 -21.45
C ILE A 178 -5.52 -8.67 -22.53
N ASN A 179 -5.93 -8.76 -23.80
CA ASN A 179 -5.04 -9.21 -24.86
C ASN A 179 -4.08 -8.10 -25.27
N GLU A 180 -4.55 -6.86 -25.39
CA GLU A 180 -3.69 -5.69 -25.61
C GLU A 180 -2.78 -5.42 -24.41
N TYR A 181 -3.27 -5.63 -23.18
CA TYR A 181 -2.42 -5.64 -21.99
C TYR A 181 -1.27 -6.64 -22.13
N ILE A 182 -1.58 -7.91 -22.45
CA ILE A 182 -0.59 -8.97 -22.61
C ILE A 182 0.40 -8.60 -23.73
N TYR A 183 -0.09 -8.15 -24.88
CA TYR A 183 0.73 -7.75 -26.02
C TYR A 183 1.77 -6.69 -25.63
N HIS A 184 1.35 -5.65 -24.92
CA HIS A 184 2.25 -4.62 -24.44
C HIS A 184 3.21 -5.11 -23.35
N MET A 185 2.78 -6.03 -22.47
CA MET A 185 3.66 -6.63 -21.47
C MET A 185 4.72 -7.54 -22.11
N ASP A 186 4.39 -8.28 -23.17
CA ASP A 186 5.36 -9.04 -23.96
C ASP A 186 6.37 -8.11 -24.64
N LYS A 187 5.92 -6.99 -25.21
CA LYS A 187 6.82 -5.96 -25.77
C LYS A 187 7.75 -5.37 -24.72
N ALA A 188 7.24 -5.07 -23.53
CA ALA A 188 8.07 -4.60 -22.43
C ALA A 188 9.12 -5.64 -22.03
N TYR A 189 8.74 -6.91 -21.96
CA TYR A 189 9.65 -8.00 -21.65
C TYR A 189 10.75 -8.18 -22.70
N ASP A 190 10.41 -8.03 -23.98
CA ASP A 190 11.39 -8.13 -25.06
C ASP A 190 12.40 -6.98 -25.05
N GLU A 191 11.97 -5.76 -24.72
CA GLU A 191 12.89 -4.62 -24.49
C GLU A 191 13.84 -4.90 -23.31
N TYR A 192 13.32 -5.45 -22.20
CA TYR A 192 14.16 -5.83 -21.07
C TYR A 192 15.23 -6.89 -21.41
N LYS A 193 14.95 -7.79 -22.36
CA LYS A 193 15.94 -8.77 -22.84
C LYS A 193 17.06 -8.16 -23.67
N GLN A 194 16.87 -6.98 -24.24
CA GLN A 194 17.90 -6.29 -25.02
C GLN A 194 18.90 -5.53 -24.14
N ILE A 195 18.62 -5.39 -22.84
CA ILE A 195 19.56 -4.76 -21.90
C ILE A 195 20.73 -5.73 -21.66
N GLU A 196 21.86 -5.43 -22.29
CA GLU A 196 23.10 -6.22 -22.19
C GLU A 196 23.90 -5.84 -20.93
N HIS A 197 24.69 -6.79 -20.42
CA HIS A 197 25.52 -6.64 -19.22
C HIS A 197 26.93 -6.13 -19.52
#